data_AF-A0A5N9CX29-F1
#
_entry.id   AF-A0A5N9CX29-F1
#
_cell.length_a   1.000
_cell.length_b   1.000
_cell.length_c   1.000
_cell.angle_alpha   90.00
_cell.angle_beta   90.00
_cell.angle_gamma   90.00
#
_symmetry.space_group_name_H-M   'P 1'
#
loop_
_entity.id
_entity.type
_entity.pdbx_description
1 polymer ?
#
loop_
_entity_poly.entity_id
_entity_poly.type
_entity_poly.pdbx_seq_one_letter_code
_entity_poly.pdbx_strand_id
1 'polypeptide(L)'
;MTQEAQQNAQAETESVLTPEVKAMIGVAGELIESWGTVDVEYLRRFTQAVMDPDPRYWDEDFAKSTHYGAIIVPPIMVSYMTQRIRPDAEDAITKAFEENPMSDGIGSVRRPGELPEIPTHLV
;
A
#
# COMPACT_ATOMS: atom_id res chain seq x y z
N MET A 1 -42.61 16.64 25.29
CA MET A 1 -41.28 16.22 24.81
C MET A 1 -40.29 17.24 25.36
N THR A 2 -39.55 16.86 26.39
CA THR A 2 -38.67 17.74 27.17
C THR A 2 -37.41 18.09 26.35
N GLN A 3 -36.91 19.32 26.55
CA GLN A 3 -35.67 19.85 25.97
C GLN A 3 -34.45 18.93 26.20
N GLU A 4 -34.52 18.04 27.20
CA GLU A 4 -33.52 17.01 27.52
C GLU A 4 -33.31 15.98 26.38
N ALA A 5 -34.33 15.72 25.56
CA ALA A 5 -34.19 14.79 24.41
C ALA A 5 -33.45 15.42 23.22
N GLN A 6 -33.38 16.75 23.14
CA GLN A 6 -32.64 17.48 22.10
C GLN A 6 -31.17 17.73 22.49
N GLN A 7 -30.82 17.71 23.77
CA GLN A 7 -29.43 17.86 24.24
C GLN A 7 -28.56 16.62 24.02
N ASN A 8 -29.14 15.42 23.94
CA ASN A 8 -28.38 14.18 23.74
C ASN A 8 -28.08 13.84 22.26
N ALA A 9 -28.58 14.61 21.30
CA ALA A 9 -28.41 14.34 19.86
C ALA A 9 -27.17 15.00 19.25
N GLN A 10 -26.41 15.75 20.06
CA GLN A 10 -25.22 16.48 19.63
C GLN A 10 -24.05 16.05 20.51
N ALA A 11 -23.74 14.75 20.49
CA ALA A 11 -22.38 14.34 20.83
C ALA A 11 -21.47 15.09 19.86
N GLU A 12 -20.79 16.14 20.35
CA GLU A 12 -19.77 16.85 19.59
C GLU A 12 -18.84 15.78 19.01
N THR A 13 -18.84 15.64 17.68
CA THR A 13 -17.94 14.71 17.02
C THR A 13 -16.55 15.26 17.21
N GLU A 14 -15.82 14.71 18.18
CA GLU A 14 -14.45 15.10 18.47
C GLU A 14 -13.62 14.94 17.19
N SER A 15 -12.86 15.97 16.84
CA SER A 15 -12.11 15.97 15.59
C SER A 15 -10.97 14.95 15.67
N VAL A 16 -10.94 14.04 14.70
CA VAL A 16 -9.85 13.06 14.53
C VAL A 16 -8.55 13.70 14.03
N LEU A 17 -8.59 14.98 13.64
CA LEU A 17 -7.42 15.77 13.25
C LEU A 17 -6.77 16.39 14.48
N THR A 18 -6.19 15.54 15.33
CA THR A 18 -5.41 15.97 16.50
C THR A 18 -4.23 16.85 16.06
N PRO A 19 -3.63 17.64 16.97
CA PRO A 19 -2.42 18.40 16.66
C PRO A 19 -1.30 17.52 16.06
N GLU A 20 -1.14 16.29 16.53
CA GLU A 20 -0.16 15.32 16.07
C GLU A 20 -0.45 14.85 14.64
N VAL A 21 -1.71 14.52 14.32
CA VAL A 21 -2.13 14.17 12.96
C VAL A 21 -1.92 15.33 12.00
N LYS A 22 -2.28 16.56 12.41
CA LYS A 22 -2.08 17.77 11.60
C LYS A 22 -0.60 18.04 11.35
N ALA A 23 0.26 17.79 12.32
CA ALA A 23 1.71 17.96 12.19
C ALA A 23 2.32 17.02 11.13
N MET A 24 1.69 15.88 10.84
CA MET A 24 2.14 14.92 9.82
C MET A 24 1.68 15.26 8.39
N ILE A 25 0.76 16.22 8.22
CA ILE A 25 0.32 16.64 6.88
C ILE A 25 1.47 17.33 6.15
N GLY A 26 1.85 16.78 4.99
CA GLY A 26 2.93 17.30 4.16
C GLY A 26 4.33 16.85 4.61
N VAL A 27 4.45 16.05 5.67
CA VAL A 27 5.71 15.39 6.02
C VAL A 27 6.03 14.36 4.94
N ALA A 28 7.20 14.49 4.33
CA ALA A 28 7.69 13.52 3.35
C ALA A 28 8.27 12.30 4.07
N GLY A 29 7.88 11.11 3.62
CA GLY A 29 8.49 9.85 4.04
C GLY A 29 9.86 9.62 3.41
N GLU A 30 10.51 8.54 3.81
CA GLU A 30 11.75 8.09 3.18
C GLU A 30 11.52 7.71 1.72
N LEU A 31 12.48 8.02 0.85
CA LEU A 31 12.46 7.56 -0.53
C LEU A 31 12.91 6.10 -0.58
N ILE A 32 11.98 5.22 -0.95
CA ILE A 32 12.25 3.79 -1.09
C ILE A 32 12.51 3.45 -2.56
N GLU A 33 13.67 2.87 -2.82
CA GLU A 33 14.00 2.31 -4.14
C GLU A 33 13.40 0.92 -4.29
N SER A 34 12.67 0.71 -5.40
CA SER A 34 12.15 -0.61 -5.75
C SER A 34 13.29 -1.50 -6.25
N TRP A 35 13.47 -2.67 -5.64
CA TRP A 35 14.57 -3.55 -6.03
C TRP A 35 14.34 -4.27 -7.36
N GLY A 36 15.35 -4.21 -8.23
CA GLY A 36 15.47 -5.04 -9.42
C GLY A 36 14.68 -4.55 -10.64
N THR A 37 14.91 -5.19 -11.78
CA THR A 37 14.25 -4.86 -13.05
C THR A 37 12.85 -5.46 -13.10
N VAL A 38 11.89 -4.72 -13.64
CA VAL A 38 10.60 -5.28 -14.04
C VAL A 38 10.77 -5.96 -15.39
N ASP A 39 10.79 -7.28 -15.40
CA ASP A 39 10.92 -8.09 -16.61
C ASP A 39 9.61 -8.78 -16.99
N VAL A 40 9.65 -9.50 -18.12
CA VAL A 40 8.49 -10.22 -18.67
C VAL A 40 7.99 -11.34 -17.76
N GLU A 41 8.86 -11.97 -16.97
CA GLU A 41 8.47 -13.04 -16.06
C GLU A 41 7.76 -12.48 -14.81
N TYR A 42 8.26 -11.37 -14.28
CA TYR A 42 7.58 -10.64 -13.21
C TYR A 42 6.21 -10.16 -13.69
N LEU A 43 6.14 -9.56 -14.89
CA LEU A 43 4.90 -9.09 -15.50
C LEU A 43 3.89 -10.24 -15.66
N ARG A 44 4.33 -11.40 -16.17
CA ARG A 44 3.50 -12.60 -16.30
C ARG A 44 2.91 -13.05 -14.96
N ARG A 45 3.71 -13.08 -13.89
CA ARG A 45 3.22 -13.47 -12.55
C ARG A 45 2.23 -12.44 -12.01
N PHE A 46 2.52 -11.16 -12.20
CA PHE A 46 1.68 -10.08 -11.72
C PHE A 46 0.30 -10.10 -12.39
N THR A 47 0.24 -10.13 -13.73
CA THR A 47 -1.03 -10.11 -14.48
C THR A 47 -1.90 -11.33 -14.16
N GLN A 48 -1.30 -12.50 -13.95
CA GLN A 48 -2.01 -13.70 -13.50
C GLN A 48 -2.57 -13.53 -12.07
N ALA A 49 -1.79 -12.95 -11.16
CA ALA A 49 -2.21 -12.75 -9.77
C ALA A 49 -3.38 -11.75 -9.65
N VAL A 50 -3.37 -10.68 -10.46
CA VAL A 50 -4.47 -9.71 -10.51
C VAL A 50 -5.59 -10.09 -11.48
N MET A 51 -5.45 -11.22 -12.18
CA MET A 51 -6.41 -11.73 -13.17
C MET A 51 -6.75 -10.71 -14.27
N ASP A 52 -5.79 -9.87 -14.68
CA ASP A 52 -5.98 -8.86 -15.72
C ASP A 52 -5.70 -9.47 -17.11
N PRO A 53 -6.73 -9.66 -17.96
CA PRO A 53 -6.62 -10.40 -19.22
C PRO A 53 -6.16 -9.51 -20.39
N ASP A 54 -5.65 -8.31 -20.15
CA ASP A 54 -5.29 -7.38 -21.20
C ASP A 54 -4.03 -7.81 -21.99
N PRO A 55 -4.16 -8.09 -23.30
CA PRO A 55 -3.04 -8.58 -24.10
C PRO A 55 -1.89 -7.57 -24.24
N ARG A 56 -2.10 -6.27 -23.93
CA ARG A 56 -1.02 -5.26 -23.95
C ARG A 56 0.17 -5.61 -23.05
N TYR A 57 -0.01 -6.51 -22.09
CA TYR A 57 1.04 -6.86 -21.14
C TYR A 57 1.88 -8.08 -21.57
N TRP A 58 1.51 -8.80 -22.64
CA TRP A 58 2.31 -9.96 -23.11
C TRP A 58 2.31 -10.19 -24.62
N ASP A 59 1.34 -9.67 -25.36
CA ASP A 59 1.26 -9.81 -26.81
C ASP A 59 1.96 -8.62 -27.48
N GLU A 60 3.14 -8.87 -28.03
CA GLU A 60 3.94 -7.83 -28.66
C GLU A 60 3.26 -7.19 -29.86
N ASP A 61 2.54 -7.96 -30.67
CA ASP A 61 1.91 -7.47 -31.90
C ASP A 61 0.70 -6.61 -31.54
N PHE A 62 -0.08 -7.04 -30.54
CA PHE A 62 -1.14 -6.21 -29.97
C PHE A 62 -0.55 -4.92 -29.40
N ALA A 63 0.50 -5.00 -28.58
CA ALA A 63 1.08 -3.85 -27.91
C ALA A 63 1.65 -2.80 -28.89
N LYS A 64 2.32 -3.25 -29.97
CA LYS A 64 2.80 -2.38 -31.08
C LYS A 64 1.68 -1.62 -31.78
N SER A 65 0.48 -2.20 -31.84
CA SER A 65 -0.70 -1.54 -32.43
C SER A 65 -1.30 -0.44 -31.55
N THR A 66 -0.92 -0.39 -30.27
CA THR A 66 -1.45 0.60 -29.32
C THR A 66 -0.64 1.89 -29.31
N HIS A 67 -1.16 2.94 -28.67
CA HIS A 67 -0.44 4.22 -28.50
C HIS A 67 0.94 4.08 -27.82
N TYR A 68 1.13 3.05 -27.00
CA TYR A 68 2.40 2.80 -26.31
C TYR A 68 3.48 2.20 -27.22
N GLY A 69 3.08 1.52 -28.31
CA GLY A 69 4.00 0.90 -29.27
C GLY A 69 4.85 -0.26 -28.72
N ALA A 70 4.66 -0.65 -27.46
CA ALA A 70 5.43 -1.67 -26.76
C ALA A 70 4.63 -2.24 -25.58
N ILE A 71 5.10 -3.38 -25.06
CA ILE A 71 4.58 -3.97 -23.82
C ILE A 71 4.75 -2.97 -22.69
N ILE A 72 3.68 -2.79 -21.92
CA ILE A 72 3.67 -2.00 -20.68
C ILE A 72 3.29 -2.89 -19.50
N VAL A 73 3.40 -2.35 -18.29
CA VAL A 73 2.83 -2.98 -17.10
C VAL A 73 1.43 -2.44 -16.79
N PRO A 74 0.58 -3.22 -16.08
CA PRO A 74 -0.66 -2.69 -15.52
C PRO A 74 -0.36 -1.45 -14.65
N PRO A 75 -1.11 -0.34 -14.78
CA PRO A 75 -0.85 0.87 -14.00
C PRO A 75 -0.85 0.63 -12.49
N ILE A 76 -1.69 -0.29 -12.00
CA ILE A 76 -1.75 -0.65 -10.58
C ILE A 76 -0.45 -1.29 -10.08
N MET A 77 0.38 -1.87 -10.95
CA MET A 77 1.65 -2.48 -10.55
C MET A 77 2.57 -1.48 -9.85
N VAL A 78 2.49 -0.18 -10.18
CA VAL A 78 3.28 0.87 -9.53
C VAL A 78 3.04 0.90 -8.01
N SER A 79 1.81 0.67 -7.53
CA SER A 79 1.52 0.65 -6.08
C SER A 79 2.11 -0.57 -5.35
N TYR A 80 2.56 -1.58 -6.09
CA TYR A 80 3.23 -2.78 -5.55
C TYR A 80 4.75 -2.70 -5.64
N MET A 81 5.32 -1.70 -6.32
CA MET A 81 6.78 -1.59 -6.50
C MET A 81 7.53 -1.32 -5.20
N THR A 82 6.90 -0.66 -4.22
CA THR A 82 7.46 -0.46 -2.88
C THR A 82 7.63 -1.75 -2.10
N GLN A 83 6.95 -2.85 -2.49
CA GLN A 83 7.08 -4.17 -1.85
C GLN A 83 8.25 -4.99 -2.41
N ARG A 84 8.95 -4.50 -3.44
CA ARG A 84 10.13 -5.18 -4.00
C ARG A 84 11.34 -4.84 -3.13
N ILE A 85 11.45 -5.54 -2.01
CA ILE A 85 12.51 -5.41 -1.03
C ILE A 85 13.78 -6.11 -1.56
N ARG A 86 14.95 -5.60 -1.19
CA ARG A 86 16.24 -6.19 -1.59
C ARG A 86 16.45 -7.57 -0.93
N PRO A 87 17.17 -8.52 -1.56
CA PRO A 87 17.42 -9.83 -0.97
C PRO A 87 18.26 -9.80 0.31
N ASP A 88 19.01 -8.73 0.54
CA ASP A 88 19.85 -8.50 1.71
C ASP A 88 19.18 -7.63 2.78
N ALA A 89 17.97 -7.12 2.52
CA ALA A 89 17.23 -6.34 3.50
C ALA A 89 16.54 -7.24 4.53
N GLU A 90 16.27 -6.68 5.71
CA GLU A 90 15.55 -7.36 6.79
C GLU A 90 14.16 -7.79 6.28
N ASP A 91 13.84 -9.08 6.44
CA ASP A 91 12.53 -9.60 6.09
C ASP A 91 11.53 -9.29 7.20
N ALA A 92 10.68 -8.30 6.95
CA ALA A 92 9.65 -7.86 7.89
C ALA A 92 8.67 -8.98 8.27
N ILE A 93 8.47 -9.98 7.40
CA ILE A 93 7.60 -11.13 7.69
C ILE A 93 8.29 -12.03 8.72
N THR A 94 9.55 -12.40 8.48
CA THR A 94 10.35 -13.18 9.44
C THR A 94 10.38 -12.49 10.80
N LYS A 95 10.66 -11.19 10.84
CA LYS A 95 10.65 -10.41 12.09
C LYS A 95 9.30 -10.49 12.81
N ALA A 96 8.20 -10.31 12.09
CA ALA A 96 6.86 -10.37 12.68
C ALA A 96 6.55 -11.75 13.29
N PHE A 97 7.05 -12.85 12.69
CA PHE A 97 6.91 -14.20 13.24
C PHE A 97 7.81 -14.44 14.46
N GLU A 98 9.03 -13.89 14.48
CA GLU A 98 9.92 -13.96 15.64
C GLU A 98 9.34 -13.22 16.85
N GLU A 99 8.72 -12.06 16.63
CA GLU A 99 8.07 -11.26 17.67
C GLU A 99 6.72 -11.86 18.11
N ASN A 100 5.95 -12.39 17.17
CA ASN A 100 4.66 -13.02 17.43
C ASN A 100 4.48 -14.28 16.57
N PRO A 101 4.62 -15.49 17.14
CA PRO A 101 4.40 -16.75 16.41
C PRO A 101 2.99 -16.91 15.81
N MET A 102 2.01 -16.13 16.28
CA MET A 102 0.64 -16.11 15.77
C MET A 102 0.40 -15.02 14.72
N SER A 103 1.44 -14.33 14.28
CA SER A 103 1.38 -13.37 13.18
C SER A 103 0.79 -14.02 11.92
N ASP A 104 -0.07 -13.30 11.20
CA ASP A 104 -0.61 -13.75 9.91
C ASP A 104 0.30 -13.34 8.74
N GLY A 105 1.42 -12.67 9.03
CA GLY A 105 2.36 -12.16 8.01
C GLY A 105 1.81 -11.00 7.18
N ILE A 106 0.70 -10.38 7.58
CA ILE A 106 0.05 -9.30 6.84
C ILE A 106 -0.28 -8.11 7.75
N GLY A 107 -1.07 -8.31 8.81
CA GLY A 107 -1.71 -7.23 9.56
C GLY A 107 -0.76 -6.41 10.44
N SER A 108 0.29 -7.03 10.96
CA SER A 108 1.26 -6.39 11.87
C SER A 108 2.65 -6.20 11.26
N VAL A 109 2.80 -6.39 9.95
CA VAL A 109 4.10 -6.34 9.27
C VAL A 109 4.46 -4.90 8.92
N ARG A 110 5.51 -4.40 9.57
CA ARG A 110 6.09 -3.07 9.34
C ARG A 110 6.87 -3.04 8.03
N ARG A 111 6.59 -2.07 7.14
CA ARG A 111 7.20 -1.99 5.81
C ARG A 111 8.20 -0.83 5.70
N PRO A 112 9.26 -0.97 4.89
CA PRO A 112 10.15 0.15 4.59
C PRO A 112 9.37 1.36 4.04
N GLY A 113 9.65 2.54 4.57
CA GLY A 113 9.00 3.79 4.17
C GLY A 113 7.58 4.00 4.67
N GLU A 114 7.08 3.15 5.58
CA GLU A 114 5.81 3.45 6.25
C GLU A 114 5.92 4.70 7.14
N LEU A 115 4.81 5.43 7.27
CA LEU A 115 4.76 6.56 8.19
C LEU A 115 4.72 6.06 9.63
N PRO A 116 5.31 6.80 10.58
CA PRO A 116 5.24 6.45 11.98
C PRO A 116 3.78 6.43 12.44
N GLU A 117 3.49 5.53 13.37
CA GLU A 117 2.18 5.45 13.98
C GLU A 117 1.90 6.71 14.82
N ILE A 118 0.73 7.31 14.61
CA ILE A 118 0.23 8.43 15.40
C ILE A 118 -0.89 7.87 16.26
N PRO A 119 -0.73 7.79 17.59
CA PRO A 119 -1.79 7.33 18.48
C PRO A 119 -3.05 8.18 18.30
N THR A 120 -4.19 7.55 18.06
CA THR A 120 -5.49 8.21 18.01
C THR A 120 -6.48 7.47 18.91
N HIS A 121 -7.59 8.10 19.28
CA HIS A 121 -8.63 7.45 20.07
C HIS A 121 -9.50 6.45 19.26
N LEU A 122 -9.21 6.27 17.96
CA LEU A 122 -9.99 5.41 17.06
C LEU A 122 -9.53 3.95 17.03
N VAL A 123 -8.32 3.67 17.51
CA VAL A 123 -7.68 2.35 17.54
C VAL A 123 -6.67 2.26 18.67
#